data_AF-A0A8D8C9N0-F1
#
_entry.id   AF-A0A8D8C9N0-F1
#
_cell.length_a   1.000
_cell.length_b   1.000
_cell.length_c   1.000
_cell.angle_alpha   90.00
_cell.angle_beta   90.00
_cell.angle_gamma   90.00
#
_symmetry.space_group_name_H-M   'P 1'
#
loop_
_entity.id
_entity.type
_entity.pdbx_description
1 polymer ?
#
loop_
_entity_poly.entity_id
_entity_poly.type
_entity_poly.pdbx_seq_one_letter_code
_entity_poly.pdbx_strand_id
1 'polypeptide(L)'
;EINDYAIIPDTIFMAEQPKICLMDSLDYEIPPDFKRLFDTALYSINNDLLRDVINTYAKLDVQYEQLKIIKPQFEIPLPPLQLAVFQPIFSDLAAPPLELFDLDEAFSSEKAQITQLTNKCLSPALENYRKEGVDEKELGYFVQECGRILKVCQDDQRMSAKEILNVISVKIAHYKKLDKE
;
A
#
# COMPACT_ATOMS: atom_id res chain seq x y z
N GLU A 1 -18.90 15.90 17.28
CA GLU A 1 -19.95 16.93 17.35
C GLU A 1 -19.61 17.90 18.45
N ILE A 2 -19.48 19.19 18.12
CA ILE A 2 -19.34 20.26 19.11
C ILE A 2 -20.77 20.62 19.49
N ASN A 3 -21.14 20.35 20.73
CA ASN A 3 -22.46 20.68 21.25
C ASN A 3 -22.45 22.20 21.53
N ASP A 4 -23.11 22.98 20.69
CA ASP A 4 -23.21 24.43 20.86
C ASP A 4 -23.89 24.72 22.20
N TYR A 5 -23.14 25.35 23.10
CA TYR A 5 -23.59 25.67 24.45
C TYR A 5 -24.61 26.81 24.38
N ALA A 6 -25.88 26.49 24.13
CA ALA A 6 -26.96 27.47 24.17
C ALA A 6 -27.27 27.81 25.64
N ILE A 7 -26.93 29.04 26.04
CA ILE A 7 -27.27 29.55 27.38
C ILE A 7 -28.78 29.83 27.38
N ILE A 8 -29.54 28.97 28.04
CA ILE A 8 -30.97 29.17 28.28
C ILE A 8 -31.12 29.94 29.60
N PRO A 9 -31.93 31.01 29.66
CA PRO A 9 -32.20 31.70 30.92
C PRO A 9 -32.87 30.76 31.92
N ASP A 10 -32.59 30.95 33.20
CA ASP A 10 -33.20 30.17 34.29
C ASP A 10 -34.70 30.49 34.39
N THR A 11 -35.49 29.65 33.72
CA THR A 11 -36.95 29.77 33.69
C THR A 11 -37.57 29.56 35.05
N ILE A 12 -36.92 28.80 35.95
CA ILE A 12 -37.40 28.53 37.30
C ILE A 12 -37.29 29.81 38.12
N PHE A 13 -36.12 30.45 38.10
CA PHE A 13 -35.91 31.75 38.75
C PHE A 13 -36.90 32.80 38.24
N MET A 14 -37.14 32.86 36.93
CA MET A 14 -38.10 33.81 36.35
C MET A 14 -39.56 33.53 36.71
N ALA A 15 -39.94 32.28 36.94
CA ALA A 15 -41.29 31.92 37.39
C ALA A 15 -41.53 32.28 38.85
N GLU A 16 -40.49 32.17 39.69
CA GLU A 16 -40.56 32.54 41.11
C GLU A 16 -40.60 34.04 41.35
N GLN A 17 -40.28 34.86 40.33
CA GLN A 17 -40.46 36.30 40.43
C GLN A 17 -41.96 36.65 40.49
N PRO A 18 -42.39 37.46 41.48
CA PRO A 18 -43.78 37.87 41.62
C PRO A 18 -44.25 38.59 40.36
N LYS A 19 -45.16 37.94 39.62
CA LYS A 19 -45.80 38.54 38.45
C LYS A 19 -46.87 39.49 38.96
N ILE A 20 -46.64 40.80 38.77
CA ILE A 20 -47.66 41.81 39.04
C ILE A 20 -48.83 41.48 38.12
N CYS A 21 -50.00 41.16 38.69
CA CYS A 21 -51.21 40.94 37.92
C CYS A 21 -51.48 42.17 37.03
N LEU A 22 -51.77 41.94 35.75
CA LEU A 22 -52.12 42.98 34.78
C LEU A 22 -53.24 43.85 35.36
N MET A 23 -52.91 45.08 35.74
CA MET A 23 -53.89 46.10 36.16
C MET A 23 -54.85 46.47 35.02
N ASP A 24 -54.49 46.14 33.77
CA ASP A 24 -55.29 46.41 32.57
C ASP A 24 -56.61 45.62 32.50
N SER A 25 -56.86 44.64 33.39
CA SER A 25 -58.13 43.92 33.46
C SER A 25 -59.21 44.61 34.31
N LEU A 26 -58.91 45.74 34.96
CA LEU A 26 -59.87 46.45 35.81
C LEU A 26 -60.77 47.44 35.06
N ASP A 27 -60.38 47.87 33.85
CA ASP A 27 -61.08 48.91 33.09
C ASP A 27 -62.16 48.38 32.12
N TYR A 28 -62.37 47.05 32.06
CA TYR A 28 -63.42 46.45 31.23
C TYR A 28 -64.63 46.02 32.08
N GLU A 29 -65.74 46.75 31.97
CA GLU A 29 -67.03 46.32 32.52
C GLU A 29 -67.53 45.08 31.77
N ILE A 30 -67.56 43.95 32.47
CA ILE A 30 -68.12 42.69 31.97
C ILE A 30 -69.64 42.88 31.80
N PRO A 31 -70.21 42.71 30.59
CA PRO A 31 -71.64 42.82 30.38
C PRO A 31 -72.42 41.85 31.28
N PRO A 32 -73.59 42.25 31.83
CA PRO A 32 -74.37 41.42 32.75
C PRO A 32 -74.86 40.11 32.11
N ASP A 33 -75.02 40.08 30.79
CA ASP A 33 -75.19 38.85 30.02
C ASP A 33 -73.85 38.47 29.38
N PHE A 34 -73.12 37.59 30.05
CA PHE A 34 -71.82 37.10 29.59
C PHE A 34 -71.88 36.45 28.20
N LYS A 35 -73.06 35.99 27.73
CA LYS A 35 -73.21 35.39 26.40
C LYS A 35 -72.93 36.38 25.27
N ARG A 36 -73.06 37.69 25.52
CA ARG A 36 -72.73 38.74 24.54
C ARG A 36 -71.22 38.92 24.32
N LEU A 37 -70.40 38.40 25.23
CA LEU A 37 -68.95 38.35 25.05
C LEU A 37 -68.54 37.27 24.04
N PHE A 38 -69.47 36.37 23.67
CA PHE A 38 -69.23 35.28 22.74
C PHE A 38 -70.00 35.52 21.45
N ASP A 39 -69.27 35.76 20.37
CA ASP A 39 -69.86 35.70 19.04
C ASP A 39 -70.13 34.24 18.68
N THR A 40 -71.40 33.86 18.65
CA THR A 40 -71.84 32.51 18.31
C THR A 40 -71.81 32.25 16.79
N ALA A 41 -71.76 33.29 15.96
CA ALA A 41 -71.61 33.15 14.52
C ALA A 41 -70.16 32.79 14.13
N LEU A 42 -69.17 33.20 14.95
CA LEU A 42 -67.76 32.85 14.79
C LEU A 42 -67.50 31.33 14.83
N TYR A 43 -68.40 30.56 15.44
CA TYR A 43 -68.29 29.11 15.62
C TYR A 43 -69.32 28.33 14.79
N SER A 44 -69.82 28.90 13.69
CA SER A 44 -70.68 28.18 12.76
C SER A 44 -69.86 27.36 11.75
N ILE A 45 -70.10 26.05 11.69
CA ILE A 45 -69.48 25.16 10.70
C ILE A 45 -70.40 25.14 9.47
N ASN A 46 -70.09 25.96 8.48
CA ASN A 46 -70.86 26.08 7.25
C ASN A 46 -70.00 25.71 6.04
N ASN A 47 -70.62 25.13 5.01
CA ASN A 47 -69.93 24.74 3.77
C ASN A 47 -70.09 25.77 2.63
N ASP A 48 -70.44 27.02 2.96
CA ASP A 48 -70.79 28.05 1.98
C ASP A 48 -69.65 28.34 1.00
N LEU A 49 -68.41 28.22 1.46
CA LEU A 49 -67.20 28.46 0.66
C LEU A 49 -66.65 27.21 -0.04
N LEU A 50 -67.25 26.03 0.17
CA LEU A 50 -66.71 24.76 -0.37
C LEU A 50 -66.57 24.80 -1.89
N ARG A 51 -67.52 25.42 -2.59
CA ARG A 51 -67.48 25.56 -4.05
C ARG A 51 -66.31 26.43 -4.51
N ASP A 52 -66.06 27.53 -3.82
CA ASP A 52 -64.95 28.44 -4.14
C ASP A 52 -63.60 27.78 -3.87
N VAL A 53 -63.50 26.98 -2.80
CA VAL A 53 -62.32 26.15 -2.52
C VAL A 53 -62.07 25.15 -3.65
N ILE A 54 -63.09 24.38 -4.08
CA ILE A 54 -62.95 23.40 -5.17
C ILE A 54 -62.54 24.09 -6.48
N ASN A 55 -63.13 25.24 -6.81
CA ASN A 55 -62.76 26.01 -8.01
C ASN A 55 -61.31 26.53 -7.94
N THR A 56 -60.78 26.77 -6.75
CA THR A 56 -59.42 27.27 -6.54
C THR A 56 -58.36 26.21 -6.84
N TYR A 57 -58.65 24.91 -6.60
CA TYR A 57 -57.77 23.81 -7.01
C TYR A 57 -57.44 23.87 -8.51
N ALA A 58 -58.44 24.11 -9.36
CA ALA A 58 -58.26 24.26 -10.80
C ALA A 58 -57.44 25.50 -11.17
N LYS A 59 -57.56 26.61 -10.43
CA LYS A 59 -56.75 27.83 -10.65
C LYS A 59 -55.29 27.65 -10.25
N LEU A 60 -55.02 26.80 -9.26
CA LEU A 60 -53.69 26.52 -8.74
C LEU A 60 -53.00 25.33 -9.44
N ASP A 61 -53.66 24.72 -10.42
CA ASP A 61 -53.19 23.50 -11.11
C ASP A 61 -52.87 22.35 -10.13
N VAL A 62 -53.63 22.26 -9.04
CA VAL A 62 -53.52 21.20 -8.04
C VAL A 62 -54.66 20.22 -8.24
N GLN A 63 -54.33 18.92 -8.31
CA GLN A 63 -55.33 17.87 -8.41
C GLN A 63 -56.21 17.84 -7.16
N TYR A 64 -57.53 17.94 -7.33
CA TYR A 64 -58.48 17.72 -6.25
C TYR A 64 -58.61 16.22 -5.97
N GLU A 65 -57.96 15.75 -4.91
CA GLU A 65 -58.05 14.37 -4.45
C GLU A 65 -58.21 14.28 -2.93
N GLN A 66 -58.71 13.14 -2.44
CA GLN A 66 -58.82 12.88 -1.01
C GLN A 66 -57.40 12.77 -0.41
N LEU A 67 -57.12 13.57 0.61
CA LEU A 67 -55.85 13.56 1.32
C LEU A 67 -55.53 12.15 1.84
N LYS A 68 -54.41 11.59 1.42
CA LYS A 68 -53.86 10.32 1.91
C LYS A 68 -52.79 10.61 2.94
N ILE A 69 -52.79 9.84 4.03
CA ILE A 69 -51.74 9.92 5.05
C ILE A 69 -50.45 9.36 4.43
N ILE A 70 -49.43 10.20 4.28
CA ILE A 70 -48.09 9.77 3.91
C ILE A 70 -47.50 9.05 5.11
N LYS A 71 -47.17 7.76 4.97
CA LYS A 71 -46.49 7.03 6.03
C LYS A 71 -45.07 7.59 6.19
N PRO A 72 -44.65 7.95 7.41
CA PRO A 72 -43.28 8.38 7.65
C PRO A 72 -42.32 7.24 7.29
N GLN A 73 -41.25 7.56 6.57
CA GLN A 73 -40.12 6.66 6.37
C GLN A 73 -39.15 6.87 7.52
N PHE A 74 -38.98 5.84 8.35
CA PHE A 74 -37.97 5.84 9.41
C PHE A 74 -36.73 5.12 8.88
N GLU A 75 -35.64 5.85 8.77
CA GLU A 75 -34.33 5.26 8.51
C GLU A 75 -33.67 4.87 9.83
N ILE A 76 -33.10 3.67 9.89
CA ILE A 76 -32.29 3.21 11.01
C ILE A 76 -30.84 3.40 10.57
N PRO A 77 -30.10 4.37 11.14
CA PRO A 77 -28.71 4.60 10.74
C PRO A 77 -27.88 3.36 11.07
N LEU A 78 -27.07 2.94 10.10
CA LEU A 78 -26.09 1.88 10.30
C LEU A 78 -24.99 2.37 11.26
N PRO A 79 -24.34 1.46 12.00
CA PRO A 79 -23.13 1.80 12.73
C PRO A 79 -22.08 2.44 11.80
N PRO A 80 -21.28 3.40 12.30
CA PRO A 80 -20.27 4.06 11.49
C PRO A 80 -19.27 3.04 10.96
N LEU A 81 -18.99 3.10 9.65
CA LEU A 81 -18.01 2.23 9.02
C LEU A 81 -16.60 2.62 9.47
N GLN A 82 -15.83 1.64 9.95
CA GLN A 82 -14.43 1.82 10.30
C GLN A 82 -13.55 1.36 9.13
N LEU A 83 -12.68 2.26 8.66
CA LEU A 83 -11.70 1.92 7.64
C LEU A 83 -10.55 1.12 8.25
N ALA A 84 -10.01 0.18 7.47
CA ALA A 84 -8.79 -0.53 7.85
C ALA A 84 -7.60 0.45 7.81
N VAL A 85 -6.77 0.41 8.85
CA VAL A 85 -5.51 1.16 8.94
C VAL A 85 -4.34 0.20 8.92
N PHE A 86 -3.22 0.62 8.33
CA PHE A 86 -1.97 -0.14 8.44
C PHE A 86 -1.52 -0.21 9.89
N GLN A 87 -1.00 -1.37 10.29
CA GLN A 87 -0.42 -1.54 11.62
C GLN A 87 0.88 -0.74 11.75
N PRO A 88 1.30 -0.37 12.96
CA PRO A 88 2.60 0.26 13.18
C PRO A 88 3.73 -0.57 12.57
N ILE A 89 4.57 0.06 11.77
CA ILE A 89 5.72 -0.58 11.12
C ILE A 89 6.86 -0.61 12.15
N PHE A 90 7.30 -1.82 12.51
CA PHE A 90 8.51 -2.00 13.31
C PHE A 90 9.76 -1.82 12.44
N SER A 91 10.90 -1.52 13.05
CA SER A 91 12.16 -1.41 12.32
C SER A 91 12.57 -2.77 11.76
N ASP A 92 12.62 -2.89 10.43
CA ASP A 92 13.17 -4.05 9.75
C ASP A 92 14.70 -4.10 9.91
N LEU A 93 15.26 -5.31 9.74
CA LEU A 93 16.70 -5.48 9.66
C LEU A 93 17.25 -4.77 8.41
N ALA A 94 18.48 -4.27 8.51
CA ALA A 94 19.18 -3.72 7.35
C ALA A 94 19.33 -4.78 6.25
N ALA A 95 19.29 -4.35 5.00
CA ALA A 95 19.55 -5.22 3.87
C ALA A 95 20.94 -5.87 4.00
N PRO A 96 21.11 -7.12 3.54
CA PRO A 96 22.41 -7.78 3.57
C PRO A 96 23.46 -6.95 2.81
N PRO A 97 24.70 -6.87 3.32
CA PRO A 97 25.75 -6.10 2.66
C PRO A 97 26.09 -6.70 1.30
N LEU A 98 26.36 -5.84 0.32
CA LEU A 98 26.80 -6.26 -1.01
C LEU A 98 28.29 -6.61 -0.98
N GLU A 99 28.62 -7.89 -1.19
CA GLU A 99 30.00 -8.36 -1.35
C GLU A 99 30.46 -8.16 -2.80
N LEU A 100 31.61 -7.53 -2.98
CA LEU A 100 32.21 -7.28 -4.28
C LEU A 100 33.20 -8.40 -4.63
N PHE A 101 32.70 -9.44 -5.27
CA PHE A 101 33.52 -10.54 -5.80
C PHE A 101 34.06 -10.22 -7.19
N ASP A 102 35.28 -10.69 -7.48
CA ASP A 102 35.78 -10.79 -8.85
C ASP A 102 35.11 -11.99 -9.53
N LEU A 103 34.13 -11.68 -10.38
CA LEU A 103 33.36 -12.70 -11.09
C LEU A 103 34.20 -13.41 -12.16
N ASP A 104 35.20 -12.74 -12.71
CA ASP A 104 36.09 -13.37 -13.69
C ASP A 104 36.96 -14.41 -12.99
N GLU A 105 37.46 -14.14 -11.78
CA GLU A 105 38.18 -15.15 -11.01
C GLU A 105 37.27 -16.33 -10.60
N ALA A 106 36.07 -16.03 -10.10
CA ALA A 106 35.17 -17.04 -9.55
C ALA A 106 34.49 -17.93 -10.61
N PHE A 107 34.22 -17.39 -11.82
CA PHE A 107 33.42 -18.07 -12.84
C PHE A 107 34.14 -18.29 -14.18
N SER A 108 35.42 -17.89 -14.31
CA SER A 108 36.16 -18.15 -15.54
C SER A 108 36.31 -19.65 -15.80
N SER A 109 35.90 -20.07 -16.99
CA SER A 109 36.09 -21.44 -17.46
C SER A 109 37.57 -21.82 -17.48
N GLU A 110 37.88 -23.11 -17.33
CA GLU A 110 39.25 -23.62 -17.35
C GLU A 110 39.99 -23.22 -18.63
N LYS A 111 39.27 -23.19 -19.77
CA LYS A 111 39.81 -22.74 -21.06
C LYS A 111 40.22 -21.26 -21.04
N ALA A 112 39.39 -20.39 -20.46
CA ALA A 112 39.67 -18.97 -20.39
C ALA A 112 40.85 -18.69 -19.44
N GLN A 113 40.90 -19.36 -18.28
CA GLN A 113 42.02 -19.30 -17.34
C GLN A 113 43.34 -19.74 -18.00
N ILE A 114 43.36 -20.87 -18.71
CA ILE A 114 44.55 -21.34 -19.44
C ILE A 114 44.95 -20.35 -20.53
N THR A 115 44.00 -19.76 -21.25
CA THR A 115 44.30 -18.77 -22.31
C THR A 115 44.97 -17.54 -21.72
N GLN A 116 44.44 -17.00 -20.62
CA GLN A 116 45.03 -15.86 -19.91
C GLN A 116 46.41 -16.19 -19.35
N LEU A 117 46.56 -17.36 -18.73
CA LEU A 117 47.85 -17.86 -18.23
C LEU A 117 48.88 -18.00 -19.35
N THR A 118 48.48 -18.55 -20.50
CA THR A 118 49.33 -18.69 -21.68
C THR A 118 49.81 -17.33 -22.18
N ASN A 119 48.89 -16.36 -22.27
CA ASN A 119 49.25 -15.00 -22.66
C ASN A 119 50.21 -14.34 -21.65
N LYS A 120 50.07 -14.63 -20.36
CA LYS A 120 50.93 -14.08 -19.32
C LYS A 120 52.34 -14.69 -19.32
N CYS A 121 52.44 -16.00 -19.49
CA CYS A 121 53.72 -16.73 -19.38
C CYS A 121 54.47 -16.84 -20.72
N LEU A 122 53.77 -17.03 -21.84
CA LEU A 122 54.41 -17.38 -23.12
C LEU A 122 54.66 -16.17 -24.03
N SER A 123 53.82 -15.13 -23.99
CA SER A 123 54.02 -13.92 -24.81
C SER A 123 55.39 -13.26 -24.59
N PRO A 124 55.86 -13.01 -23.34
CA PRO A 124 57.20 -12.44 -23.12
C PRO A 124 58.32 -13.42 -23.49
N ALA A 125 58.12 -14.72 -23.27
CA ALA A 125 59.10 -15.75 -23.62
C ALA A 125 59.31 -15.84 -25.15
N LEU A 126 58.25 -15.67 -25.96
CA LEU A 126 58.34 -15.68 -27.43
C LEU A 126 59.05 -14.44 -27.99
N GLU A 127 58.90 -13.28 -27.34
CA GLU A 127 59.64 -12.06 -27.72
C GLU A 127 61.13 -12.15 -27.34
N ASN A 128 61.44 -12.74 -26.18
CA ASN A 128 62.80 -12.94 -25.68
C ASN A 128 63.54 -14.15 -26.28
N TYR A 129 62.80 -15.09 -26.87
CA TYR A 129 63.32 -16.31 -27.53
C TYR A 129 64.40 -16.04 -28.58
N ARG A 130 64.41 -14.83 -29.16
CA ARG A 130 65.42 -14.41 -30.13
C ARG A 130 66.79 -14.09 -29.51
N LYS A 131 66.91 -14.05 -28.17
CA LYS A 131 68.14 -13.64 -27.47
C LYS A 131 68.67 -14.69 -26.48
N GLU A 132 67.80 -15.32 -25.67
CA GLU A 132 68.16 -16.40 -24.74
C GLU A 132 66.96 -17.37 -24.68
N GLY A 133 67.19 -18.68 -24.58
CA GLY A 133 66.12 -19.70 -24.64
C GLY A 133 65.09 -19.59 -23.52
N VAL A 134 64.03 -20.43 -23.57
CA VAL A 134 62.99 -20.47 -22.52
C VAL A 134 63.59 -20.90 -21.20
N ASP A 135 63.31 -20.16 -20.13
CA ASP A 135 63.66 -20.58 -18.78
C ASP A 135 62.82 -21.82 -18.41
N GLU A 136 63.51 -22.93 -18.09
CA GLU A 136 62.89 -24.18 -17.66
C GLU A 136 62.03 -23.98 -16.40
N LYS A 137 62.34 -22.98 -15.57
CA LYS A 137 61.54 -22.63 -14.39
C LYS A 137 60.20 -22.00 -14.76
N GLU A 138 60.18 -21.09 -15.72
CA GLU A 138 58.94 -20.45 -16.21
C GLU A 138 58.04 -21.47 -16.91
N LEU A 139 58.65 -22.36 -17.70
CA LEU A 139 57.94 -23.47 -18.33
C LEU A 139 57.38 -24.44 -17.28
N GLY A 140 58.16 -24.75 -16.25
CA GLY A 140 57.72 -25.58 -15.12
C GLY A 140 56.53 -24.98 -14.39
N TYR A 141 56.57 -23.69 -14.10
CA TYR A 141 55.48 -22.94 -13.48
C TYR A 141 54.21 -22.96 -14.35
N PHE A 142 54.34 -22.69 -15.65
CA PHE A 142 53.21 -22.72 -16.57
C PHE A 142 52.50 -24.08 -16.58
N VAL A 143 53.26 -25.18 -16.65
CA VAL A 143 52.71 -26.54 -16.64
C VAL A 143 52.02 -26.87 -15.31
N GLN A 144 52.58 -26.41 -14.18
CA GLN A 144 51.99 -26.61 -12.86
C GLN A 144 50.66 -25.88 -12.69
N GLU A 145 50.59 -24.62 -13.09
CA GLU A 145 49.34 -23.83 -13.03
C GLU A 145 48.28 -24.38 -13.99
N CYS A 146 48.65 -24.85 -15.18
CA CYS A 146 47.73 -25.56 -16.07
C CYS A 146 47.19 -26.84 -15.41
N GLY A 147 48.05 -27.59 -14.71
CA GLY A 147 47.66 -28.78 -13.95
C GLY A 147 46.67 -28.48 -12.84
N ARG A 148 46.82 -27.32 -12.17
CA ARG A 148 45.90 -26.83 -11.14
C ARG A 148 44.55 -26.44 -11.73
N ILE A 149 44.54 -25.66 -12.82
CA ILE A 149 43.32 -25.25 -13.52
C ILE A 149 42.52 -26.46 -13.99
N LEU A 150 43.18 -27.46 -14.57
CA LEU A 150 42.56 -28.69 -15.05
C LEU A 150 42.26 -29.71 -13.95
N LYS A 151 42.55 -29.38 -12.68
CA LYS A 151 42.37 -30.26 -11.51
C LYS A 151 43.00 -31.64 -11.70
N VAL A 152 44.17 -31.68 -12.35
CA VAL A 152 44.95 -32.92 -12.56
C VAL A 152 45.63 -33.35 -11.25
N CYS A 153 45.97 -32.38 -10.41
CA CYS A 153 46.50 -32.56 -9.06
C CYS A 153 45.43 -32.16 -8.03
N GLN A 154 45.36 -32.87 -6.91
CA GLN A 154 44.62 -32.38 -5.74
C GLN A 154 45.43 -31.28 -5.06
N ASP A 155 44.76 -30.29 -4.46
CA ASP A 155 45.40 -29.09 -3.90
C ASP A 155 46.53 -29.38 -2.89
N ASP A 156 46.52 -30.56 -2.25
CA ASP A 156 47.51 -31.00 -1.28
C ASP A 156 48.74 -31.73 -1.88
N GLN A 157 48.74 -32.06 -3.18
CA GLN A 157 49.85 -32.76 -3.84
C GLN A 157 50.63 -31.84 -4.77
N ARG A 158 51.85 -31.48 -4.35
CA ARG A 158 52.83 -30.84 -5.22
C ARG A 158 53.41 -31.86 -6.20
N MET A 159 52.88 -31.86 -7.43
CA MET A 159 53.47 -32.63 -8.54
C MET A 159 54.46 -31.76 -9.32
N SER A 160 55.54 -32.38 -9.77
CA SER A 160 56.47 -31.75 -10.72
C SER A 160 55.83 -31.63 -12.11
N ALA A 161 56.29 -30.66 -12.91
CA ALA A 161 55.80 -30.46 -14.28
C ALA A 161 55.90 -31.74 -15.14
N LYS A 162 56.95 -32.55 -14.94
CA LYS A 162 57.14 -33.82 -15.66
C LYS A 162 56.08 -34.86 -15.29
N GLU A 163 55.72 -34.95 -14.01
CA GLU A 163 54.67 -35.87 -13.55
C GLU A 163 53.30 -35.45 -14.06
N ILE A 164 52.99 -34.15 -14.05
CA ILE A 164 51.73 -33.60 -14.59
C ILE A 164 51.60 -33.96 -16.08
N LEU A 165 52.64 -33.71 -16.88
CA LEU A 165 52.66 -34.06 -18.30
C LEU A 165 52.53 -35.56 -18.53
N ASN A 166 53.16 -36.39 -17.69
CA ASN A 166 53.02 -37.84 -17.77
C ASN A 166 51.55 -38.26 -17.54
N VAL A 167 50.90 -37.76 -16.49
CA VAL A 167 49.50 -38.07 -16.20
C VAL A 167 48.58 -37.65 -17.35
N ILE A 168 48.76 -36.44 -17.87
CA ILE A 168 47.98 -35.94 -19.02
C ILE A 168 48.23 -36.81 -20.26
N SER A 169 49.49 -37.13 -20.55
CA SER A 169 49.87 -37.95 -21.71
C SER A 169 49.29 -39.36 -21.65
N VAL A 170 49.32 -39.99 -20.47
CA VAL A 170 48.69 -41.29 -20.24
C VAL A 170 47.18 -41.20 -20.45
N LYS A 171 46.51 -40.18 -19.90
CA LYS A 171 45.06 -39.96 -20.11
C LYS A 171 44.72 -39.78 -21.59
N ILE A 172 45.48 -38.98 -22.33
CA ILE A 172 45.29 -38.79 -23.79
C ILE A 172 45.52 -40.10 -24.54
N ALA A 173 46.55 -40.87 -24.19
CA ALA A 173 46.84 -42.15 -24.82
C ALA A 173 45.71 -43.16 -24.57
N HIS A 174 45.12 -43.18 -23.37
CA HIS A 174 43.94 -43.99 -23.08
C HIS A 174 42.71 -43.52 -23.86
N TYR A 175 42.43 -42.21 -23.88
CA TYR A 175 41.30 -41.67 -24.63
C TYR A 175 41.36 -42.04 -26.12
N LYS A 176 42.54 -41.93 -26.74
CA LYS A 176 42.76 -42.33 -28.14
C LYS A 176 42.66 -43.83 -28.41
N LYS A 177 42.74 -44.69 -27.37
CA LYS A 177 42.50 -46.14 -27.51
C LYS A 177 41.00 -46.45 -27.56
N LEU A 178 40.17 -45.72 -26.81
CA LEU A 178 38.71 -45.87 -26.82
C LEU A 178 38.07 -45.43 -28.15
N ASP A 179 38.65 -44.45 -28.85
CA ASP A 179 38.18 -44.00 -30.18
C ASP A 179 38.42 -45.03 -31.32
N LYS A 180 39.08 -46.16 -31.03
CA LYS A 180 39.40 -47.22 -32.00
C LYS A 180 38.59 -48.52 -31.80
N GLU A 181 37.71 -48.56 -30.80
CA GLU A 181 36.67 -49.60 -30.65
C GLU A 181 35.32 -49.04 -31.13
#